data_AF-A0AAD6Z057-F1
#
_entry.id   AF-A0AAD6Z057-F1
#
_cell.length_a   1.000
_cell.length_b   1.000
_cell.length_c   1.000
_cell.angle_alpha   90.00
_cell.angle_beta   90.00
_cell.angle_gamma   90.00
#
_symmetry.space_group_name_H-M   'P 1'
#
loop_
_entity.id
_entity.type
_entity.pdbx_description
1 polymer ?
#
loop_
_entity_poly.entity_id
_entity_poly.type
_entity_poly.pdbx_seq_one_letter_code
_entity_poly.pdbx_strand_id
1 'polypeptide(L)'
;MTVALGPSTFAAPGAFPTSIFGSYYNDPTQTSSQVQPVISDPVTNVVYPLSLTSPDTIPLLDTKDPTPFPPPASADAIVAAAIRQIQLIASPNTPSSPFINDLCAACQAVLLPAKFAFLAAPSEGASIAVALCEALNLAGSTEACEVGFGQFGLANVVTQVISNADVAGYDGQAICFAFGNGACPRPPTTPLNLTARRAPSGERLKVLHLSDFHIDPRFKTGAEANCSSGLCCREDAFAQSSPNATLMPAPRFGSYLCDTPYALALAALESVPVLTGTLGTGFNFTIYTGDLVSHDPMNELSRDYVLYTEASLPLSFLLVLLSRPQTVVYDLFKKTLGSGPVYAALGNHDTQQSAQDSPGVYGDFLYKTLVH
;
A
#
# COMPACT_ATOMS: atom_id res chain seq x y z
N MET A 1 11.83 27.16 27.33
CA MET A 1 12.32 25.81 27.69
C MET A 1 13.12 25.23 26.55
N THR A 2 14.40 24.98 26.78
CA THR A 2 15.26 24.14 25.94
C THR A 2 14.80 22.69 26.12
N VAL A 3 14.61 21.97 25.02
CA VAL A 3 14.34 20.52 25.06
C VAL A 3 15.65 19.87 25.45
N ALA A 4 15.71 19.24 26.63
CA ALA A 4 16.86 18.42 27.01
C ALA A 4 16.78 17.10 26.23
N LEU A 5 17.67 16.95 25.26
CA LEU A 5 17.90 15.68 24.56
C LEU A 5 18.90 14.82 25.34
N GLY A 6 19.01 13.56 24.97
CA GLY A 6 20.03 12.66 25.50
C GLY A 6 21.41 12.91 24.88
N PRO A 7 22.31 11.91 24.91
CA PRO A 7 23.62 12.03 24.28
C PRO A 7 23.50 12.22 22.75
N SER A 8 24.55 12.74 22.13
CA SER A 8 24.60 12.96 20.67
C SER A 8 24.87 11.68 19.87
N THR A 9 25.24 10.58 20.53
CA THR A 9 25.56 9.31 19.90
C THR A 9 25.05 8.14 20.75
N PHE A 10 24.76 7.03 20.06
CA PHE A 10 24.41 5.74 20.66
C PHE A 10 25.24 4.67 19.95
N ALA A 11 25.85 3.78 20.74
CA ALA A 11 26.58 2.64 20.23
C ALA A 11 25.80 1.38 20.58
N ALA A 12 25.32 0.68 19.56
CA ALA A 12 24.60 -0.57 19.75
C ALA A 12 25.51 -1.65 20.37
N PRO A 13 24.98 -2.53 21.22
CA PRO A 13 25.74 -3.66 21.74
C PRO A 13 26.28 -4.57 20.62
N GLY A 14 27.44 -5.16 20.85
CA GLY A 14 28.01 -6.14 19.93
C GLY A 14 27.17 -7.41 19.84
N ALA A 15 26.70 -7.97 20.94
CA ALA A 15 25.78 -9.11 20.92
C ALA A 15 24.33 -8.62 20.72
N PHE A 16 23.49 -9.42 20.04
CA PHE A 16 22.07 -9.12 19.97
C PHE A 16 21.44 -9.25 21.38
N PRO A 17 20.64 -8.28 21.85
CA PRO A 17 19.89 -8.39 23.10
C PRO A 17 18.91 -9.59 23.10
N THR A 18 19.31 -10.69 23.72
CA THR A 18 18.59 -11.98 23.65
C THR A 18 17.31 -12.03 24.47
N SER A 19 17.07 -11.04 25.34
CA SER A 19 15.86 -10.94 26.16
C SER A 19 14.65 -10.38 25.40
N ILE A 20 14.88 -9.86 24.18
CA ILE A 20 13.84 -9.23 23.35
C ILE A 20 12.81 -10.27 22.88
N PHE A 21 13.25 -11.47 22.52
CA PHE A 21 12.38 -12.57 22.10
C PHE A 21 12.43 -13.71 23.14
N GLY A 22 11.38 -14.54 23.17
CA GLY A 22 11.25 -15.63 24.13
C GLY A 22 12.14 -16.83 23.79
N SER A 23 12.34 -17.10 22.50
CA SER A 23 13.20 -18.17 21.99
C SER A 23 13.61 -17.91 20.54
N TYR A 24 14.62 -18.64 20.08
CA TYR A 24 15.24 -18.48 18.77
C TYR A 24 15.50 -19.85 18.13
N TYR A 25 15.41 -19.93 16.80
CA TYR A 25 15.78 -21.11 16.02
C TYR A 25 17.29 -21.31 15.93
N ASN A 26 18.05 -20.22 16.02
CA ASN A 26 19.51 -20.21 16.05
C ASN A 26 20.05 -19.63 17.37
N ASP A 27 21.37 -19.66 17.57
CA ASP A 27 22.02 -19.01 18.70
C ASP A 27 22.05 -17.48 18.49
N PRO A 28 21.29 -16.71 19.29
CA PRO A 28 21.15 -15.27 19.08
C PRO A 28 22.39 -14.46 19.51
N THR A 29 23.41 -15.10 20.10
CA THR A 29 24.65 -14.41 20.51
C THR A 29 25.66 -14.28 19.39
N GLN A 30 25.48 -15.01 18.30
CA GLN A 30 26.37 -14.98 17.14
C GLN A 30 26.27 -13.64 16.40
N THR A 31 27.38 -13.23 15.78
CA THR A 31 27.48 -11.99 15.02
C THR A 31 27.62 -12.23 13.52
N SER A 32 27.89 -13.48 13.12
CA SER A 32 28.01 -13.92 11.73
C SER A 32 26.66 -14.19 11.06
N SER A 33 25.57 -14.29 11.82
CA SER A 33 24.21 -14.50 11.31
C SER A 33 23.23 -13.54 11.99
N GLN A 34 22.09 -13.28 11.33
CA GLN A 34 20.98 -12.58 11.97
C GLN A 34 20.23 -13.54 12.91
N VAL A 35 19.62 -12.99 13.95
CA VAL A 35 18.76 -13.78 14.84
C VAL A 35 17.52 -14.28 14.10
N GLN A 36 17.04 -15.47 14.44
CA GLN A 36 15.81 -16.07 13.91
C GLN A 36 14.83 -16.31 15.08
N PRO A 37 14.03 -15.30 15.47
CA PRO A 37 13.07 -15.43 16.57
C PRO A 37 11.98 -16.45 16.27
N VAL A 38 11.57 -17.22 17.29
CA VAL A 38 10.43 -18.14 17.19
C VAL A 38 9.15 -17.37 17.48
N ILE A 39 8.34 -17.13 16.46
CA ILE A 39 7.11 -16.32 16.54
C ILE A 39 5.89 -17.22 16.37
N SER A 40 4.82 -16.94 17.11
CA SER A 40 3.54 -17.63 17.00
C SER A 40 2.45 -16.66 16.59
N ASP A 41 1.58 -17.06 15.68
CA ASP A 41 0.34 -16.36 15.38
C ASP A 41 -0.42 -16.09 16.70
N PRO A 42 -0.74 -14.83 17.03
CA PRO A 42 -1.33 -14.48 18.32
C PRO A 42 -2.81 -14.85 18.43
N VAL A 43 -3.48 -15.18 17.32
CA VAL A 43 -4.87 -15.65 17.26
C VAL A 43 -4.90 -17.17 17.36
N THR A 44 -4.10 -17.85 16.54
CA THR A 44 -4.14 -19.33 16.45
C THR A 44 -3.18 -20.03 17.42
N ASN A 45 -2.21 -19.30 17.98
CA ASN A 45 -1.08 -19.81 18.76
C ASN A 45 -0.20 -20.83 18.02
N VAL A 46 -0.30 -20.88 16.69
CA VAL A 46 0.54 -21.73 15.85
C VAL A 46 1.89 -21.04 15.64
N VAL A 47 2.97 -21.78 15.86
CA VAL A 47 4.33 -21.30 15.62
C VAL A 47 4.60 -21.25 14.10
N TYR A 48 5.01 -20.09 13.60
CA TYR A 48 5.43 -19.95 12.20
C TYR A 48 6.70 -20.78 11.96
N PRO A 49 6.77 -21.60 10.90
CA PRO A 49 7.92 -22.46 10.66
C PRO A 49 9.16 -21.65 10.26
N LEU A 50 10.36 -22.13 10.63
CA LEU A 50 11.63 -21.50 10.21
C LEU A 50 11.74 -21.32 8.69
N SER A 51 11.16 -22.23 7.89
CA SER A 51 11.15 -22.11 6.42
C SER A 51 10.47 -20.84 5.90
N LEU A 52 9.67 -20.16 6.73
CA LEU A 52 9.04 -18.89 6.38
C LEU A 52 10.05 -17.73 6.36
N THR A 53 11.03 -17.74 7.28
CA THR A 53 11.96 -16.64 7.55
C THR A 53 13.43 -17.00 7.33
N SER A 54 13.71 -18.26 7.03
CA SER A 54 15.08 -18.77 6.85
C SER A 54 15.81 -18.00 5.75
N PRO A 55 17.02 -17.45 6.04
CA PRO A 55 17.85 -16.80 5.04
C PRO A 55 18.43 -17.79 4.01
N ASP A 56 18.40 -19.09 4.31
CA ASP A 56 19.01 -20.14 3.47
C ASP A 56 18.00 -20.87 2.58
N THR A 57 16.70 -20.72 2.85
CA THR A 57 15.63 -21.46 2.15
C THR A 57 14.45 -20.53 1.87
N ILE A 58 14.65 -19.64 0.92
CA ILE A 58 13.63 -18.67 0.50
C ILE A 58 12.58 -19.40 -0.37
N PRO A 59 11.28 -19.39 0.00
CA PRO A 59 10.24 -20.02 -0.80
C PRO A 59 10.12 -19.37 -2.17
N LEU A 60 10.15 -20.16 -3.24
CA LEU A 60 10.05 -19.63 -4.61
C LEU A 60 8.60 -19.38 -5.08
N LEU A 61 7.58 -19.97 -4.44
CA LEU A 61 6.17 -19.85 -4.82
C LEU A 61 5.23 -19.95 -3.60
N ASP A 62 4.25 -19.06 -3.50
CA ASP A 62 3.11 -19.18 -2.59
C ASP A 62 2.05 -20.10 -3.18
N THR A 63 1.83 -21.23 -2.51
CA THR A 63 0.85 -22.25 -2.92
C THR A 63 -0.30 -22.39 -1.93
N LYS A 64 -0.35 -21.54 -0.89
CA LYS A 64 -1.28 -21.70 0.23
C LYS A 64 -2.55 -20.86 0.12
N ASP A 65 -2.53 -19.73 -0.59
CA ASP A 65 -3.62 -18.75 -0.58
C ASP A 65 -4.24 -18.51 -1.98
N PRO A 66 -5.13 -19.39 -2.48
CA PRO A 66 -5.79 -19.20 -3.79
C PRO A 66 -7.03 -18.30 -3.70
N THR A 67 -7.19 -17.35 -4.64
CA THR A 67 -8.35 -16.44 -4.73
C THR A 67 -9.20 -16.69 -5.98
N PRO A 68 -10.37 -17.35 -5.91
CA PRO A 68 -11.23 -17.55 -7.09
C PRO A 68 -12.28 -16.43 -7.28
N PHE A 69 -12.35 -15.89 -8.50
CA PHE A 69 -13.28 -14.83 -8.91
C PHE A 69 -14.52 -15.39 -9.65
N PRO A 70 -15.65 -14.63 -9.73
CA PRO A 70 -16.64 -14.86 -10.78
C PRO A 70 -15.95 -14.79 -12.16
N PRO A 71 -16.42 -15.52 -13.17
CA PRO A 71 -15.81 -15.41 -14.49
C PRO A 71 -15.96 -13.97 -14.98
N PRO A 72 -14.84 -13.32 -15.38
CA PRO A 72 -14.87 -11.97 -15.90
C PRO A 72 -15.90 -11.84 -17.02
N ALA A 73 -16.73 -10.79 -16.97
CA ALA A 73 -17.48 -10.38 -18.15
C ALA A 73 -16.47 -10.05 -19.25
N SER A 74 -16.77 -10.43 -20.50
CA SER A 74 -15.89 -10.08 -21.61
C SER A 74 -15.85 -8.56 -21.80
N ALA A 75 -14.74 -8.06 -22.34
CA ALA A 75 -14.59 -6.64 -22.69
C ALA A 75 -15.75 -6.18 -23.58
N ASP A 76 -16.10 -7.00 -24.58
CA ASP A 76 -17.24 -6.77 -25.47
C ASP A 76 -18.55 -6.59 -24.69
N ALA A 77 -18.79 -7.40 -23.66
CA ALA A 77 -20.01 -7.32 -22.85
C ALA A 77 -20.04 -6.03 -22.00
N ILE A 78 -18.89 -5.64 -21.45
CA ILE A 78 -18.72 -4.41 -20.66
C ILE A 78 -18.93 -3.18 -21.55
N VAL A 79 -18.33 -3.17 -22.73
CA VAL A 79 -18.39 -2.07 -23.69
C VAL A 79 -19.77 -1.94 -24.31
N ALA A 80 -20.38 -3.05 -24.71
CA ALA A 80 -21.75 -3.03 -25.21
C ALA A 80 -22.74 -2.46 -24.18
N ALA A 81 -22.59 -2.85 -22.91
CA ALA A 81 -23.41 -2.31 -21.83
C ALA A 81 -23.18 -0.81 -21.63
N ALA A 82 -21.93 -0.34 -21.70
CA ALA A 82 -21.58 1.06 -21.51
C ALA A 82 -22.04 1.95 -22.66
N ILE A 83 -21.77 1.56 -23.91
CA ILE A 83 -22.22 2.25 -25.13
C ILE A 83 -23.75 2.40 -25.11
N ARG A 84 -24.46 1.35 -24.67
CA ARG A 84 -25.91 1.41 -24.53
C ARG A 84 -26.37 2.48 -23.54
N GLN A 85 -25.70 2.62 -22.40
CA GLN A 85 -26.04 3.67 -21.42
C GLN A 85 -25.71 5.07 -21.95
N ILE A 86 -24.56 5.23 -22.61
CA ILE A 86 -24.15 6.47 -23.27
C ILE A 86 -25.26 6.97 -24.23
N GLN A 87 -25.76 6.09 -25.10
CA GLN A 87 -26.79 6.43 -26.08
C GLN A 87 -28.12 6.85 -25.44
N LEU A 88 -28.56 6.14 -24.40
CA LEU A 88 -29.84 6.42 -23.72
C LEU A 88 -29.83 7.75 -22.96
N ILE A 89 -28.68 8.16 -22.43
CA ILE A 89 -28.52 9.44 -21.74
C ILE A 89 -28.43 10.58 -22.76
N ALA A 90 -27.67 10.39 -23.83
CA ALA A 90 -27.46 11.42 -24.86
C ALA A 90 -28.70 11.67 -25.74
N SER A 91 -29.46 10.63 -26.05
CA SER A 91 -30.70 10.72 -26.84
C SER A 91 -31.81 9.94 -26.14
N PRO A 92 -32.44 10.54 -25.13
CA PRO A 92 -33.47 9.86 -24.36
C PRO A 92 -34.65 9.44 -25.24
N ASN A 93 -35.03 8.18 -25.15
CA ASN A 93 -36.15 7.60 -25.89
C ASN A 93 -37.48 7.68 -25.13
N THR A 94 -37.50 8.33 -23.96
CA THR A 94 -38.71 8.52 -23.14
C THR A 94 -38.83 9.97 -22.67
N PRO A 95 -40.03 10.57 -22.68
CA PRO A 95 -40.23 11.96 -22.21
C PRO A 95 -40.02 12.12 -20.70
N SER A 96 -39.89 11.03 -19.95
CA SER A 96 -39.65 11.03 -18.50
C SER A 96 -38.17 11.11 -18.13
N SER A 97 -37.25 11.15 -19.10
CA SER A 97 -35.82 11.23 -18.80
C SER A 97 -35.48 12.57 -18.12
N PRO A 98 -34.75 12.55 -16.99
CA PRO A 98 -34.37 13.76 -16.27
C PRO A 98 -33.39 14.64 -17.06
N PHE A 99 -32.76 14.10 -18.11
CA PHE A 99 -31.71 14.76 -18.88
C PHE A 99 -32.22 15.52 -20.11
N ILE A 100 -33.52 15.45 -20.44
CA ILE A 100 -34.10 16.04 -21.67
C ILE A 100 -33.96 17.57 -21.73
N ASN A 101 -34.07 18.24 -20.58
CA ASN A 101 -34.07 19.71 -20.50
C ASN A 101 -32.82 20.28 -19.82
N ASP A 102 -31.83 19.45 -19.51
CA ASP A 102 -30.57 19.86 -18.87
C ASP A 102 -29.37 19.24 -19.59
N LEU A 103 -28.79 20.03 -20.50
CA LEU A 103 -27.67 19.62 -21.32
C LEU A 103 -26.39 19.36 -20.50
N CYS A 104 -26.19 20.07 -19.38
CA CYS A 104 -25.01 19.88 -18.54
C CYS A 104 -25.11 18.55 -17.79
N ALA A 105 -26.24 18.29 -17.15
CA ALA A 105 -26.50 17.04 -16.45
C ALA A 105 -26.46 15.85 -17.41
N ALA A 106 -27.03 16.00 -18.62
CA ALA A 106 -26.95 14.98 -19.66
C ALA A 106 -25.50 14.65 -20.02
N CYS A 107 -24.68 15.68 -20.26
CA CYS A 107 -23.28 15.50 -20.62
C CYS A 107 -22.48 14.80 -19.52
N GLN A 108 -22.59 15.24 -18.25
CA GLN A 108 -21.86 14.60 -17.14
C GLN A 108 -22.31 13.16 -16.92
N ALA A 109 -23.62 12.89 -17.08
CA ALA A 109 -24.16 11.54 -16.95
C ALA A 109 -23.66 10.59 -18.04
N VAL A 110 -23.39 11.06 -19.27
CA VAL A 110 -22.78 10.26 -20.34
C VAL A 110 -21.36 9.81 -19.99
N LEU A 111 -20.60 10.64 -19.27
CA LEU A 111 -19.21 10.34 -18.90
C LEU A 111 -19.09 9.22 -17.86
N LEU A 112 -20.12 8.96 -17.05
CA LEU A 112 -20.12 7.94 -16.00
C LEU A 112 -20.01 6.49 -16.53
N PRO A 113 -20.91 6.00 -17.40
CA PRO A 113 -20.78 4.66 -17.97
C PRO A 113 -19.50 4.52 -18.79
N ALA A 114 -19.07 5.59 -19.47
CA ALA A 114 -17.80 5.61 -20.20
C ALA A 114 -16.60 5.43 -19.26
N LYS A 115 -16.55 6.16 -18.14
CA LYS A 115 -15.51 6.02 -17.11
C LYS A 115 -15.41 4.58 -16.63
N PHE A 116 -16.52 3.95 -16.24
CA PHE A 116 -16.48 2.57 -15.77
C PHE A 116 -16.09 1.58 -16.87
N ALA A 117 -16.46 1.83 -18.12
CA ALA A 117 -16.05 1.00 -19.25
C ALA A 117 -14.59 1.16 -19.63
N PHE A 118 -14.06 2.39 -19.62
CA PHE A 118 -12.64 2.66 -19.81
C PHE A 118 -11.81 2.03 -18.69
N LEU A 119 -12.30 2.08 -17.45
CA LEU A 119 -11.65 1.44 -16.30
C LEU A 119 -11.67 -0.09 -16.41
N ALA A 120 -12.72 -0.68 -16.98
CA ALA A 120 -12.89 -2.13 -17.01
C ALA A 120 -12.49 -2.80 -18.35
N ALA A 121 -12.44 -2.05 -19.45
CA ALA A 121 -12.18 -2.54 -20.82
C ALA A 121 -11.45 -1.49 -21.70
N PRO A 122 -10.24 -1.04 -21.34
CA PRO A 122 -9.52 0.03 -22.04
C PRO A 122 -9.04 -0.33 -23.46
N SER A 123 -8.88 -1.61 -23.81
CA SER A 123 -8.56 -2.05 -25.18
C SER A 123 -9.67 -1.68 -26.17
N GLU A 124 -10.89 -1.65 -25.67
CA GLU A 124 -12.08 -1.16 -26.37
C GLU A 124 -12.23 0.35 -26.25
N GLY A 125 -11.20 1.05 -25.76
CA GLY A 125 -11.20 2.50 -25.56
C GLY A 125 -11.44 3.28 -26.86
N ALA A 126 -11.03 2.73 -28.01
CA ALA A 126 -11.42 3.28 -29.31
C ALA A 126 -12.94 3.22 -29.51
N SER A 127 -13.54 2.05 -29.34
CA SER A 127 -14.98 1.82 -29.46
C SER A 127 -15.80 2.71 -28.50
N ILE A 128 -15.35 2.84 -27.25
CA ILE A 128 -16.01 3.67 -26.24
C ILE A 128 -15.82 5.17 -26.54
N ALA A 129 -14.62 5.61 -26.93
CA ALA A 129 -14.33 7.01 -27.23
C ALA A 129 -15.05 7.50 -28.49
N VAL A 130 -15.19 6.64 -29.49
CA VAL A 130 -16.03 6.90 -30.67
C VAL A 130 -17.50 7.04 -30.24
N ALA A 131 -18.03 6.10 -29.46
CA ALA A 131 -19.40 6.20 -28.95
C ALA A 131 -19.64 7.47 -28.14
N LEU A 132 -18.64 7.95 -27.39
CA LEU A 132 -18.69 9.22 -26.68
C LEU A 132 -18.67 10.43 -27.62
N CYS A 133 -17.83 10.39 -28.65
CA CYS A 133 -17.77 11.43 -29.66
C CYS A 133 -19.10 11.58 -30.40
N GLU A 134 -19.74 10.45 -30.75
CA GLU A 134 -21.05 10.44 -31.40
C GLU A 134 -22.13 10.98 -30.46
N ALA A 135 -22.17 10.48 -29.22
CA ALA A 135 -23.15 10.87 -28.22
C ALA A 135 -23.09 12.36 -27.86
N LEU A 136 -21.89 12.94 -27.83
CA LEU A 136 -21.67 14.36 -27.55
C LEU A 136 -21.59 15.22 -28.81
N ASN A 137 -21.75 14.63 -30.01
CA ASN A 137 -21.64 15.29 -31.31
C ASN A 137 -20.34 16.11 -31.48
N LEU A 138 -19.19 15.51 -31.16
CA LEU A 138 -17.90 16.21 -31.13
C LEU A 138 -17.27 16.43 -32.52
N ALA A 139 -17.61 15.57 -33.50
CA ALA A 139 -16.98 15.59 -34.82
C ALA A 139 -17.97 15.66 -36.00
N GLY A 140 -19.28 15.81 -35.74
CA GLY A 140 -20.32 16.06 -36.76
C GLY A 140 -20.71 14.87 -37.65
N SER A 141 -19.95 13.77 -37.66
CA SER A 141 -20.33 12.49 -38.26
C SER A 141 -19.64 11.31 -37.57
N THR A 142 -20.17 10.10 -37.75
CA THR A 142 -19.58 8.84 -37.25
C THR A 142 -18.17 8.62 -37.78
N GLU A 143 -17.92 8.85 -39.07
CA GLU A 143 -16.59 8.67 -39.68
C GLU A 143 -15.56 9.66 -39.10
N ALA A 144 -16.00 10.89 -38.81
CA ALA A 144 -15.15 11.89 -38.18
C ALA A 144 -14.82 11.51 -36.72
N CYS A 145 -15.77 10.90 -36.01
CA CYS A 145 -15.53 10.33 -34.69
C CYS A 145 -14.56 9.14 -34.73
N GLU A 146 -14.67 8.24 -35.71
CA GLU A 146 -13.73 7.13 -35.90
C GLU A 146 -12.30 7.61 -36.19
N VAL A 147 -12.14 8.62 -37.07
CA VAL A 147 -10.82 9.18 -37.36
C VAL A 147 -10.24 9.93 -36.16
N GLY A 148 -11.07 10.70 -35.44
CA GLY A 148 -10.61 11.55 -34.34
C GLY A 148 -10.41 10.82 -33.02
N PHE A 149 -11.24 9.83 -32.73
CA PHE A 149 -11.35 9.16 -31.43
C PHE A 149 -11.24 7.63 -31.50
N GLY A 150 -11.10 7.05 -32.69
CA GLY A 150 -10.84 5.63 -32.87
C GLY A 150 -9.38 5.25 -32.57
N GLN A 151 -8.99 4.02 -32.89
CA GLN A 151 -7.73 3.39 -32.43
C GLN A 151 -6.46 4.19 -32.74
N PHE A 152 -6.43 4.90 -33.88
CA PHE A 152 -5.29 5.71 -34.32
C PHE A 152 -5.45 7.21 -34.01
N GLY A 153 -6.55 7.60 -33.36
CA GLY A 153 -6.84 8.96 -32.94
C GLY A 153 -6.58 9.17 -31.44
N LEU A 154 -7.47 9.91 -30.78
CA LEU A 154 -7.38 10.30 -29.38
C LEU A 154 -7.96 9.26 -28.40
N ALA A 155 -8.34 8.07 -28.88
CA ALA A 155 -8.90 6.99 -28.05
C ALA A 155 -8.12 6.80 -26.76
N ASN A 156 -6.79 6.71 -26.88
CA ASN A 156 -5.86 6.51 -25.77
C ASN A 156 -5.90 7.66 -24.76
N VAL A 157 -5.92 8.92 -25.21
CA VAL A 157 -5.94 10.10 -24.35
C VAL A 157 -7.28 10.23 -23.64
N VAL A 158 -8.39 10.07 -24.36
CA VAL A 158 -9.75 10.19 -23.79
C VAL A 158 -10.02 9.09 -22.77
N THR A 159 -9.61 7.86 -23.07
CA THR A 159 -9.68 6.70 -22.15
C THR A 159 -9.00 7.04 -20.83
N GLN A 160 -7.79 7.62 -20.88
CA GLN A 160 -7.01 7.99 -19.69
C GLN A 160 -7.65 9.14 -18.91
N VAL A 161 -8.06 10.20 -19.59
CA VAL A 161 -8.63 11.40 -18.94
C VAL A 161 -9.94 11.06 -18.22
N ILE A 162 -10.87 10.38 -18.89
CA ILE A 162 -12.19 10.07 -18.33
C ILE A 162 -12.10 9.01 -17.23
N SER A 163 -11.19 8.04 -17.35
CA SER A 163 -10.94 7.05 -16.30
C SER A 163 -10.56 7.71 -14.96
N ASN A 164 -9.81 8.81 -15.00
CA ASN A 164 -9.28 9.47 -13.81
C ASN A 164 -10.13 10.65 -13.32
N ALA A 165 -10.90 11.29 -14.19
CA ALA A 165 -11.71 12.47 -13.85
C ALA A 165 -12.83 12.18 -12.83
N ASP A 166 -13.12 13.13 -11.94
CA ASP A 166 -14.41 13.16 -11.24
C ASP A 166 -15.51 13.65 -12.21
N VAL A 167 -15.97 12.71 -13.03
CA VAL A 167 -16.88 12.97 -14.14
C VAL A 167 -18.30 13.37 -13.72
N ALA A 168 -18.69 13.10 -12.47
CA ALA A 168 -19.93 13.60 -11.90
C ALA A 168 -19.75 14.95 -11.19
N GLY A 169 -18.52 15.28 -10.80
CA GLY A 169 -18.15 16.51 -10.13
C GLY A 169 -17.45 17.51 -11.05
N TYR A 170 -16.41 18.15 -10.49
CA TYR A 170 -15.74 19.31 -11.08
C TYR A 170 -15.13 19.02 -12.46
N ASP A 171 -14.50 17.86 -12.63
CA ASP A 171 -13.83 17.51 -13.88
C ASP A 171 -14.84 17.22 -14.98
N GLY A 172 -15.94 16.55 -14.65
CA GLY A 172 -17.07 16.37 -15.57
C GLY A 172 -17.64 17.70 -16.05
N GLN A 173 -17.82 18.65 -15.14
CA GLN A 173 -18.25 20.01 -15.50
C GLN A 173 -17.23 20.69 -16.44
N ALA A 174 -15.93 20.56 -16.16
CA ALA A 174 -14.87 21.14 -16.98
C ALA A 174 -14.81 20.50 -18.38
N ILE A 175 -14.91 19.17 -18.46
CA ILE A 175 -14.92 18.41 -19.72
C ILE A 175 -16.15 18.76 -20.54
N CYS A 176 -17.33 18.80 -19.92
CA CYS A 176 -18.58 19.15 -20.61
C CYS A 176 -18.65 20.62 -21.05
N PHE A 177 -17.98 21.52 -20.33
CA PHE A 177 -17.79 22.90 -20.80
C PHE A 177 -16.85 22.98 -22.01
N ALA A 178 -15.68 22.32 -21.94
CA ALA A 178 -14.63 22.43 -22.95
C ALA A 178 -14.88 21.60 -24.22
N PHE A 179 -15.49 20.43 -24.08
CA PHE A 179 -15.66 19.46 -25.16
C PHE A 179 -17.11 19.12 -25.42
N GLY A 180 -18.02 19.20 -24.44
CA GLY A 180 -19.47 19.00 -24.63
C GLY A 180 -20.20 20.15 -25.33
N ASN A 181 -19.55 20.89 -26.25
CA ASN A 181 -20.10 22.07 -26.93
C ASN A 181 -20.68 23.14 -25.98
N GLY A 182 -20.04 23.36 -24.83
CA GLY A 182 -20.50 24.30 -23.81
C GLY A 182 -21.75 23.83 -23.04
N ALA A 183 -22.02 22.52 -23.02
CA ALA A 183 -23.17 21.93 -22.31
C ALA A 183 -23.20 22.32 -20.83
N CYS A 184 -22.04 22.46 -20.20
CA CYS A 184 -21.92 22.95 -18.82
C CYS A 184 -21.39 24.39 -18.74
N PRO A 185 -21.77 25.17 -17.72
CA PRO A 185 -21.13 26.45 -17.44
C PRO A 185 -19.68 26.25 -17.02
N ARG A 186 -18.83 27.26 -17.29
CA ARG A 186 -17.42 27.27 -16.87
C ARG A 186 -17.32 27.02 -15.35
N PRO A 187 -16.53 26.04 -14.88
CA PRO A 187 -16.45 25.70 -13.47
C PRO A 187 -15.79 26.80 -12.62
N PRO A 188 -16.22 26.99 -11.35
CA PRO A 188 -15.67 28.00 -10.46
C PRO A 188 -14.31 27.58 -9.86
N THR A 189 -13.37 28.50 -9.68
CA THR A 189 -12.11 28.22 -8.97
C THR A 189 -12.36 27.85 -7.50
N THR A 190 -11.64 26.86 -6.96
CA THR A 190 -11.75 26.45 -5.54
C THR A 190 -11.27 27.57 -4.59
N PRO A 191 -12.11 28.07 -3.66
CA PRO A 191 -11.69 29.04 -2.66
C PRO A 191 -10.90 28.37 -1.53
N LEU A 192 -9.71 28.86 -1.22
CA LEU A 192 -8.88 28.37 -0.11
C LEU A 192 -9.28 29.07 1.20
N ASN A 193 -9.92 28.34 2.13
CA ASN A 193 -10.32 28.87 3.43
C ASN A 193 -9.23 28.64 4.51
N LEU A 194 -8.56 29.71 4.93
CA LEU A 194 -7.48 29.68 5.93
C LEU A 194 -7.91 30.19 7.33
N THR A 195 -9.21 30.29 7.62
CA THR A 195 -9.70 31.04 8.81
C THR A 195 -9.82 30.23 10.10
N ALA A 196 -9.75 28.90 10.06
CA ALA A 196 -9.83 28.06 11.27
C ALA A 196 -8.45 27.86 11.91
N ARG A 197 -8.05 28.78 12.78
CA ARG A 197 -6.88 28.63 13.63
C ARG A 197 -7.31 28.43 15.07
N ARG A 198 -7.04 27.25 15.65
CA ARG A 198 -7.09 27.08 17.11
C ARG A 198 -5.88 27.77 17.71
N ALA A 199 -6.07 28.47 18.83
CA ALA A 199 -4.95 28.98 19.60
C ALA A 199 -4.11 27.78 20.09
N PRO A 200 -2.78 27.81 19.95
CA PRO A 200 -1.94 26.78 20.52
C PRO A 200 -2.11 26.75 22.04
N SER A 201 -2.16 25.56 22.65
CA SER A 201 -2.30 25.41 24.11
C SER A 201 -1.09 25.95 24.88
N GLY A 202 0.02 26.21 24.20
CA GLY A 202 1.30 26.57 24.83
C GLY A 202 2.07 25.36 25.38
N GLU A 203 1.43 24.19 25.45
CA GLU A 203 2.04 22.92 25.86
C GLU A 203 2.72 22.24 24.66
N ARG A 204 3.86 21.61 24.90
CA ARG A 204 4.61 20.86 23.89
C ARG A 204 4.46 19.38 24.12
N LEU A 205 4.22 18.64 23.04
CA LEU A 205 4.18 17.18 23.04
C LEU A 205 5.45 16.63 22.40
N LYS A 206 5.95 15.51 22.93
CA LYS A 206 6.96 14.69 22.27
C LYS A 206 6.24 13.63 21.45
N VAL A 207 6.36 13.73 20.13
CA VAL A 207 5.76 12.79 19.18
C VAL A 207 6.87 12.09 18.44
N LEU A 208 6.86 10.76 18.48
CA LEU A 208 7.75 9.94 17.65
C LEU A 208 7.04 9.63 16.33
N HIS A 209 7.73 9.75 15.21
CA HIS A 209 7.23 9.38 13.90
C HIS A 209 8.17 8.33 13.31
N LEU A 210 7.63 7.16 13.02
CA LEU A 210 8.30 6.03 12.38
C LEU A 210 7.59 5.71 11.06
N SER A 211 8.31 5.17 10.10
CA SER A 211 7.79 4.75 8.79
C SER A 211 8.77 3.79 8.16
N ASP A 212 8.32 3.00 7.18
CA ASP A 212 9.18 2.23 6.27
C ASP A 212 10.17 1.33 7.02
N PHE A 213 9.66 0.55 7.96
CA PHE A 213 10.51 -0.29 8.80
C PHE A 213 11.16 -1.43 8.00
N HIS A 214 10.44 -1.97 7.00
CA HIS A 214 10.86 -3.03 6.09
C HIS A 214 11.77 -4.05 6.77
N ILE A 215 11.23 -4.73 7.80
CA ILE A 215 11.98 -5.80 8.46
C ILE A 215 12.21 -6.90 7.44
N ASP A 216 13.45 -7.34 7.34
CA ASP A 216 13.86 -8.47 6.51
C ASP A 216 14.27 -9.66 7.40
N PRO A 217 13.32 -10.56 7.74
CA PRO A 217 13.63 -11.78 8.47
C PRO A 217 14.61 -12.73 7.75
N ARG A 218 14.75 -12.60 6.42
CA ARG A 218 15.55 -13.47 5.55
C ARG A 218 16.90 -12.83 5.18
N PHE A 219 17.23 -11.64 5.72
CA PHE A 219 18.52 -10.99 5.52
C PHE A 219 19.66 -11.92 5.95
N LYS A 220 20.66 -12.09 5.07
CA LYS A 220 21.83 -12.92 5.32
C LYS A 220 23.11 -12.08 5.40
N THR A 221 23.65 -11.99 6.61
CA THR A 221 24.97 -11.39 6.83
C THR A 221 26.02 -12.10 5.98
N GLY A 222 26.82 -11.33 5.24
CA GLY A 222 27.84 -11.85 4.33
C GLY A 222 27.37 -12.21 2.93
N ALA A 223 26.06 -12.18 2.63
CA ALA A 223 25.55 -12.32 1.26
C ALA A 223 25.92 -11.11 0.39
N GLU A 224 25.67 -11.14 -0.92
CA GLU A 224 26.01 -10.02 -1.80
C GLU A 224 25.15 -8.78 -1.49
N ALA A 225 25.82 -7.69 -1.11
CA ALA A 225 25.21 -6.42 -0.76
C ALA A 225 25.05 -5.49 -1.97
N ASN A 226 25.77 -5.77 -3.07
CA ASN A 226 25.70 -5.05 -4.34
C ASN A 226 25.32 -6.02 -5.47
N CYS A 227 24.17 -6.65 -5.31
CA CYS A 227 23.62 -7.59 -6.26
C CYS A 227 23.09 -6.89 -7.51
N SER A 228 22.73 -7.67 -8.53
CA SER A 228 22.08 -7.16 -9.74
C SER A 228 20.57 -7.42 -9.78
N SER A 229 20.02 -8.02 -8.71
CA SER A 229 18.58 -8.16 -8.46
C SER A 229 18.02 -6.97 -7.67
N GLY A 230 16.71 -6.94 -7.41
CA GLY A 230 16.04 -5.85 -6.69
C GLY A 230 16.44 -5.76 -5.21
N LEU A 231 16.15 -6.81 -4.44
CA LEU A 231 16.52 -6.91 -3.03
C LEU A 231 17.85 -7.69 -2.89
N CYS A 232 18.88 -7.04 -2.35
CA CYS A 232 20.18 -7.66 -2.07
C CYS A 232 20.26 -8.20 -0.64
N CYS A 233 21.45 -8.65 -0.23
CA CYS A 233 21.71 -9.25 1.09
C CYS A 233 20.90 -10.54 1.36
N ARG A 234 20.48 -11.24 0.31
CA ARG A 234 19.82 -12.53 0.35
C ARG A 234 20.72 -13.61 -0.26
N GLU A 235 20.51 -14.86 0.13
CA GLU A 235 21.33 -15.99 -0.35
C GLU A 235 21.21 -16.20 -1.86
N ASP A 236 20.08 -15.83 -2.44
CA ASP A 236 19.75 -15.97 -3.86
C ASP A 236 20.01 -14.70 -4.68
N ALA A 237 20.52 -13.64 -4.04
CA ALA A 237 20.85 -12.37 -4.68
C ALA A 237 22.36 -12.29 -4.93
N PHE A 238 22.75 -12.11 -6.20
CA PHE A 238 24.15 -12.06 -6.62
C PHE A 238 24.44 -10.91 -7.58
N ALA A 239 25.70 -10.49 -7.66
CA ALA A 239 26.15 -9.60 -8.72
C ALA A 239 26.23 -10.41 -10.02
N GLN A 240 25.65 -9.91 -11.11
CA GLN A 240 25.67 -10.60 -12.41
C GLN A 240 27.10 -10.83 -12.91
N SER A 241 28.06 -9.98 -12.52
CA SER A 241 29.48 -10.14 -12.82
C SER A 241 30.16 -11.27 -12.03
N SER A 242 29.54 -11.75 -10.94
CA SER A 242 30.08 -12.77 -10.05
C SER A 242 28.96 -13.63 -9.43
N PRO A 243 28.21 -14.40 -10.24
CA PRO A 243 27.03 -15.12 -9.76
C PRO A 243 27.36 -16.21 -8.72
N ASN A 244 28.62 -16.64 -8.64
CA ASN A 244 29.06 -17.71 -7.75
C ASN A 244 30.00 -17.22 -6.63
N ALA A 245 30.18 -15.91 -6.47
CA ALA A 245 31.05 -15.38 -5.42
C ALA A 245 30.63 -13.97 -4.99
N THR A 246 30.53 -13.76 -3.69
CA THR A 246 30.28 -12.45 -3.09
C THR A 246 31.47 -11.51 -3.28
N LEU A 247 31.21 -10.38 -3.93
CA LEU A 247 32.13 -9.27 -4.13
C LEU A 247 32.04 -8.25 -2.99
N MET A 248 30.81 -7.97 -2.51
CA MET A 248 30.58 -7.03 -1.41
C MET A 248 29.74 -7.72 -0.31
N PRO A 249 30.35 -8.26 0.75
CA PRO A 249 29.60 -8.96 1.78
C PRO A 249 28.72 -8.01 2.60
N ALA A 250 27.46 -8.39 2.75
CA ALA A 250 26.43 -7.69 3.51
C ALA A 250 26.85 -7.48 4.95
N PRO A 251 27.02 -6.23 5.41
CA PRO A 251 27.29 -5.95 6.80
C PRO A 251 26.10 -6.35 7.68
N ARG A 252 26.39 -6.72 8.93
CA ARG A 252 25.37 -7.14 9.90
C ARG A 252 24.25 -6.11 10.12
N PHE A 253 24.55 -4.83 10.03
CA PHE A 253 23.61 -3.74 10.24
C PHE A 253 23.03 -3.19 8.94
N GLY A 254 23.09 -3.95 7.85
CA GLY A 254 22.49 -3.59 6.57
C GLY A 254 23.48 -2.98 5.57
N SER A 255 22.96 -2.74 4.37
CA SER A 255 23.63 -2.07 3.25
C SER A 255 22.57 -1.31 2.45
N TYR A 256 22.98 -0.41 1.56
CA TYR A 256 22.07 0.50 0.84
C TYR A 256 21.07 -0.19 -0.09
N LEU A 257 21.34 -1.40 -0.58
CA LEU A 257 20.45 -2.14 -1.49
C LEU A 257 19.69 -3.28 -0.78
N CYS A 258 19.58 -3.20 0.54
CA CYS A 258 19.02 -4.25 1.36
C CYS A 258 18.00 -3.67 2.34
N ASP A 259 17.00 -4.48 2.69
CA ASP A 259 16.05 -4.15 3.73
C ASP A 259 16.62 -4.39 5.13
N THR A 260 15.87 -4.00 6.15
CA THR A 260 16.34 -3.85 7.53
C THR A 260 16.58 -5.22 8.17
N PRO A 261 17.82 -5.62 8.51
CA PRO A 261 18.04 -6.80 9.34
C PRO A 261 17.62 -6.54 10.79
N TYR A 262 17.29 -7.60 11.53
CA TYR A 262 16.97 -7.54 12.96
C TYR A 262 17.98 -6.73 13.81
N ALA A 263 19.28 -6.86 13.50
CA ALA A 263 20.31 -6.12 14.22
C ALA A 263 20.18 -4.60 14.03
N LEU A 264 19.87 -4.12 12.81
CA LEU A 264 19.65 -2.70 12.54
C LEU A 264 18.34 -2.23 13.16
N ALA A 265 17.25 -2.99 12.96
CA ALA A 265 15.93 -2.73 13.51
C ALA A 265 15.97 -2.46 15.01
N LEU A 266 16.56 -3.38 15.78
CA LEU A 266 16.63 -3.24 17.24
C LEU A 266 17.59 -2.13 17.66
N ALA A 267 18.76 -2.00 17.03
CA ALA A 267 19.72 -0.94 17.34
C ALA A 267 19.10 0.46 17.14
N ALA A 268 18.35 0.66 16.05
CA ALA A 268 17.63 1.90 15.80
C ALA A 268 16.62 2.17 16.90
N LEU A 269 15.78 1.19 17.24
CA LEU A 269 14.73 1.34 18.25
C LEU A 269 15.25 1.57 19.67
N GLU A 270 16.33 0.91 20.08
CA GLU A 270 16.98 1.15 21.38
C GLU A 270 17.63 2.54 21.45
N SER A 271 18.12 3.06 20.31
CA SER A 271 18.77 4.37 20.26
C SER A 271 17.78 5.52 20.46
N VAL A 272 16.56 5.40 19.94
CA VAL A 272 15.54 6.47 19.94
C VAL A 272 15.30 7.04 21.35
N PRO A 273 14.92 6.25 22.37
CA PRO A 273 14.63 6.80 23.69
C PRO A 273 15.87 7.36 24.40
N VAL A 274 17.05 6.81 24.11
CA VAL A 274 18.33 7.30 24.65
C VAL A 274 18.64 8.67 24.06
N LEU A 275 18.72 8.78 22.74
CA LEU A 275 19.11 10.00 22.03
C LEU A 275 18.10 11.15 22.24
N THR A 276 16.82 10.82 22.35
CA THR A 276 15.75 11.83 22.54
C THR A 276 15.53 12.21 24.01
N GLY A 277 16.24 11.59 24.95
CA GLY A 277 16.03 11.82 26.38
C GLY A 277 14.61 11.45 26.83
N THR A 278 14.02 10.42 26.22
CA THR A 278 12.71 9.87 26.59
C THR A 278 12.80 8.51 27.29
N LEU A 279 14.00 7.98 27.51
CA LEU A 279 14.20 6.77 28.29
C LEU A 279 13.50 6.89 29.67
N GLY A 280 12.62 5.94 29.98
CA GLY A 280 11.82 5.91 31.21
C GLY A 280 10.64 6.88 31.28
N THR A 281 10.53 7.87 30.38
CA THR A 281 9.41 8.84 30.33
C THR A 281 8.49 8.64 29.12
N GLY A 282 9.00 8.04 28.05
CA GLY A 282 8.26 7.74 26.82
C GLY A 282 7.94 8.97 25.96
N PHE A 283 7.15 8.72 24.93
CA PHE A 283 6.57 9.74 24.06
C PHE A 283 5.09 9.94 24.43
N ASN A 284 4.53 11.12 24.14
CA ASN A 284 3.09 11.34 24.33
C ASN A 284 2.26 10.44 23.43
N PHE A 285 2.73 10.21 22.21
CA PHE A 285 2.26 9.20 21.29
C PHE A 285 3.29 8.97 20.17
N THR A 286 3.12 7.88 19.46
CA THR A 286 3.90 7.54 18.27
C THR A 286 2.98 7.47 17.06
N ILE A 287 3.44 7.97 15.92
CA ILE A 287 2.82 7.74 14.61
C ILE A 287 3.70 6.72 13.89
N TYR A 288 3.07 5.70 13.30
CA TYR A 288 3.72 4.77 12.39
C TYR A 288 2.99 4.77 11.05
N THR A 289 3.66 5.10 9.95
CA THR A 289 3.01 5.24 8.64
C THR A 289 3.16 4.03 7.71
N GLY A 290 3.35 2.84 8.29
CA GLY A 290 3.30 1.57 7.55
C GLY A 290 4.61 1.17 6.91
N ASP A 291 4.54 0.18 6.02
CA ASP A 291 5.66 -0.45 5.30
C ASP A 291 6.57 -1.28 6.20
N LEU A 292 5.96 -2.34 6.74
CA LEU A 292 6.54 -3.31 7.66
C LEU A 292 7.35 -4.39 6.92
N VAL A 293 6.80 -4.90 5.83
CA VAL A 293 7.28 -6.10 5.12
C VAL A 293 8.45 -5.72 4.21
N SER A 294 9.50 -6.54 4.16
CA SER A 294 10.56 -6.39 3.17
C SER A 294 10.06 -6.51 1.72
N HIS A 295 10.86 -6.01 0.79
CA HIS A 295 10.63 -6.00 -0.65
C HIS A 295 10.87 -7.38 -1.28
N ASP A 296 10.35 -8.44 -0.65
CA ASP A 296 10.37 -9.78 -1.22
C ASP A 296 9.54 -9.81 -2.51
N PRO A 297 9.99 -10.58 -3.52
CA PRO A 297 9.18 -10.85 -4.69
C PRO A 297 7.79 -11.42 -4.30
N MET A 298 6.74 -11.02 -5.01
CA MET A 298 5.34 -11.37 -4.68
C MET A 298 5.09 -12.88 -4.57
N ASN A 299 5.82 -13.69 -5.33
CA ASN A 299 5.75 -15.15 -5.29
C ASN A 299 6.36 -15.77 -4.03
N GLU A 300 7.15 -15.01 -3.26
CA GLU A 300 7.84 -15.46 -2.05
C GLU A 300 7.17 -14.89 -0.78
N LEU A 301 6.28 -13.90 -0.97
CA LEU A 301 5.34 -13.40 0.02
C LEU A 301 4.19 -14.38 0.19
N SER A 302 3.71 -14.51 1.41
CA SER A 302 2.49 -15.25 1.75
C SER A 302 1.77 -14.52 2.87
N ARG A 303 0.50 -14.85 3.12
CA ARG A 303 -0.22 -14.28 4.26
C ARG A 303 0.51 -14.53 5.57
N ASP A 304 1.04 -15.74 5.73
CA ASP A 304 1.82 -16.14 6.91
C ASP A 304 3.05 -15.24 7.09
N TYR A 305 3.74 -14.86 6.01
CA TYR A 305 4.93 -14.00 6.04
C TYR A 305 4.58 -12.57 6.45
N VAL A 306 3.53 -12.00 5.82
CA VAL A 306 3.04 -10.66 6.18
C VAL A 306 2.59 -10.66 7.64
N LEU A 307 1.76 -11.62 8.05
CA LEU A 307 1.34 -11.76 9.45
C LEU A 307 2.52 -12.00 10.40
N TYR A 308 3.57 -12.71 10.02
CA TYR A 308 4.77 -12.83 10.86
C TYR A 308 5.39 -11.45 11.17
N THR A 309 5.44 -10.55 10.19
CA THR A 309 5.97 -9.18 10.36
C THR A 309 4.98 -8.23 11.06
N GLU A 310 3.69 -8.34 10.71
CA GLU A 310 2.61 -7.46 11.15
C GLU A 310 1.96 -7.84 12.47
N ALA A 311 1.92 -9.13 12.81
CA ALA A 311 0.96 -9.65 13.78
C ALA A 311 1.08 -8.86 15.07
N SER A 312 -0.07 -8.38 15.53
CA SER A 312 -0.27 -7.74 16.81
C SER A 312 -1.40 -8.49 17.50
N LEU A 313 -1.27 -8.64 18.83
CA LEU A 313 -2.16 -9.47 19.65
C LEU A 313 -3.66 -9.13 19.49
N PRO A 314 -4.57 -10.13 19.46
CA PRO A 314 -5.93 -9.89 19.90
C PRO A 314 -5.90 -9.61 21.42
N LEU A 315 -6.51 -8.48 21.77
CA LEU A 315 -6.83 -8.10 23.13
C LEU A 315 -7.82 -9.14 23.70
N SER A 316 -7.33 -10.10 24.48
CA SER A 316 -8.20 -10.95 25.31
C SER A 316 -7.58 -11.12 26.69
N PHE A 317 -8.19 -10.41 27.62
CA PHE A 317 -7.68 -9.93 28.92
C PHE A 317 -7.53 -11.01 30.01
N LEU A 318 -7.52 -12.32 29.70
CA LEU A 318 -7.72 -13.37 30.72
C LEU A 318 -6.59 -14.39 30.91
N LEU A 319 -5.52 -14.41 30.12
CA LEU A 319 -4.47 -15.44 30.23
C LEU A 319 -3.04 -14.88 30.31
N VAL A 320 -2.79 -13.96 31.24
CA VAL A 320 -1.55 -13.15 31.34
C VAL A 320 -0.32 -13.86 31.96
N LEU A 321 -0.38 -15.09 32.47
CA LEU A 321 0.74 -15.60 33.29
C LEU A 321 1.66 -16.67 32.68
N LEU A 322 1.34 -17.36 31.57
CA LEU A 322 2.16 -18.54 31.19
C LEU A 322 2.44 -18.75 29.69
N SER A 323 2.07 -17.85 28.79
CA SER A 323 2.44 -18.00 27.37
C SER A 323 2.73 -16.61 26.82
N ARG A 324 3.97 -16.38 26.37
CA ARG A 324 4.39 -15.11 25.77
C ARG A 324 4.21 -15.21 24.25
N PRO A 325 3.10 -14.70 23.68
CA PRO A 325 2.97 -14.58 22.24
C PRO A 325 3.93 -13.49 21.76
N GLN A 326 4.78 -13.83 20.80
CA GLN A 326 5.83 -12.95 20.27
C GLN A 326 5.32 -12.31 18.99
N THR A 327 5.60 -11.02 18.83
CA THR A 327 5.35 -10.27 17.59
C THR A 327 6.67 -9.59 17.20
N VAL A 328 6.90 -9.24 15.93
CA VAL A 328 8.19 -8.63 15.53
C VAL A 328 8.14 -7.12 15.69
N VAL A 329 7.57 -6.37 14.75
CA VAL A 329 7.77 -4.91 14.68
C VAL A 329 7.00 -4.16 15.77
N TYR A 330 5.70 -4.42 15.93
CA TYR A 330 4.90 -3.73 16.96
C TYR A 330 5.29 -4.11 18.39
N ASP A 331 5.78 -5.33 18.63
CA ASP A 331 6.35 -5.72 19.94
C ASP A 331 7.64 -4.99 20.22
N LEU A 332 8.52 -4.92 19.21
CA LEU A 332 9.77 -4.20 19.32
C LEU A 332 9.47 -2.74 19.69
N PHE A 333 8.51 -2.10 19.02
CA PHE A 333 8.06 -0.74 19.38
C PHE A 333 7.60 -0.66 20.84
N LYS A 334 6.70 -1.56 21.28
CA LYS A 334 6.19 -1.56 22.66
C LYS A 334 7.27 -1.80 23.71
N LYS A 335 8.21 -2.70 23.44
CA LYS A 335 9.30 -3.08 24.36
C LYS A 335 10.39 -2.02 24.47
N THR A 336 10.65 -1.28 23.37
CA THR A 336 11.80 -0.36 23.28
C THR A 336 11.41 1.11 23.47
N LEU A 337 10.25 1.55 22.96
CA LEU A 337 9.91 2.98 22.86
C LEU A 337 9.15 3.52 24.10
N GLY A 338 8.71 2.64 25.00
CA GLY A 338 8.07 3.00 26.26
C GLY A 338 6.56 3.23 26.18
N SER A 339 6.01 3.89 27.21
CA SER A 339 4.57 4.07 27.39
C SER A 339 4.01 5.22 26.56
N GLY A 340 3.22 4.90 25.55
CA GLY A 340 2.43 5.84 24.76
C GLY A 340 1.63 5.07 23.68
N PRO A 341 0.46 5.57 23.25
CA PRO A 341 -0.26 4.93 22.15
C PRO A 341 0.55 5.05 20.85
N VAL A 342 0.55 3.98 20.06
CA VAL A 342 1.06 3.97 18.68
C VAL A 342 -0.14 4.04 17.74
N TYR A 343 -0.21 5.09 16.92
CA TYR A 343 -1.20 5.24 15.87
C TYR A 343 -0.56 4.79 14.56
N ALA A 344 -0.97 3.63 14.07
CA ALA A 344 -0.48 3.07 12.82
C ALA A 344 -1.41 3.43 11.65
N ALA A 345 -0.82 3.70 10.49
CA ALA A 345 -1.46 3.64 9.18
C ALA A 345 -0.85 2.47 8.41
N LEU A 346 -1.62 1.92 7.47
CA LEU A 346 -1.13 0.90 6.54
C LEU A 346 -0.30 1.58 5.45
N GLY A 347 0.85 0.99 5.16
CA GLY A 347 1.66 1.28 4.00
C GLY A 347 1.35 0.31 2.87
N ASN A 348 1.84 0.59 1.67
CA ASN A 348 1.58 -0.26 0.52
C ASN A 348 2.31 -1.62 0.61
N HIS A 349 3.30 -1.82 1.48
CA HIS A 349 3.93 -3.12 1.69
C HIS A 349 3.25 -3.98 2.76
N ASP A 350 2.17 -3.51 3.39
CA ASP A 350 1.53 -4.18 4.54
C ASP A 350 0.47 -5.23 4.12
N THR A 351 0.37 -5.58 2.84
CA THR A 351 -0.58 -6.59 2.33
C THR A 351 0.12 -7.77 1.66
N GLN A 352 -0.52 -8.95 1.69
CA GLN A 352 -0.12 -10.07 0.84
C GLN A 352 -0.38 -9.66 -0.62
N GLN A 353 0.70 -9.60 -1.41
CA GLN A 353 0.80 -8.82 -2.65
C GLN A 353 0.79 -7.31 -2.35
N SER A 354 1.98 -6.70 -2.36
CA SER A 354 2.16 -5.28 -2.07
C SER A 354 1.27 -4.41 -2.96
N ALA A 355 0.74 -3.35 -2.36
CA ALA A 355 -0.16 -2.34 -2.90
C ALA A 355 -1.55 -2.88 -3.27
N GLN A 356 -1.96 -4.02 -2.70
CA GLN A 356 -3.29 -4.60 -2.87
C GLN A 356 -4.10 -4.50 -1.58
N ASP A 357 -4.50 -3.28 -1.24
CA ASP A 357 -5.32 -2.96 -0.05
C ASP A 357 -6.80 -3.35 -0.20
N SER A 358 -7.13 -4.19 -1.18
CA SER A 358 -8.46 -4.78 -1.27
C SER A 358 -8.52 -6.02 -0.37
N PRO A 359 -9.34 -6.04 0.71
CA PRO A 359 -9.60 -7.23 1.49
C PRO A 359 -9.80 -8.48 0.63
N GLY A 360 -8.90 -9.47 0.78
CA GLY A 360 -8.99 -10.78 0.13
C GLY A 360 -10.22 -11.62 0.52
N VAL A 361 -11.14 -11.04 1.29
CA VAL A 361 -12.44 -11.61 1.71
C VAL A 361 -13.58 -10.65 1.37
N TYR A 362 -13.57 -10.07 0.16
CA TYR A 362 -14.68 -9.25 -0.33
C TYR A 362 -15.88 -10.02 -0.89
N GLY A 363 -16.01 -11.31 -0.55
CA GLY A 363 -17.28 -12.02 -0.74
C GLY A 363 -18.39 -11.56 0.21
N ASP A 364 -18.07 -11.40 1.51
CA ASP A 364 -19.13 -11.31 2.54
C ASP A 364 -19.10 -10.05 3.44
N PHE A 365 -17.99 -9.32 3.55
CA PHE A 365 -17.86 -8.24 4.56
C PHE A 365 -18.14 -6.81 4.08
N LEU A 366 -18.13 -6.51 2.77
CA LEU A 366 -18.47 -5.16 2.27
C LEU A 366 -19.95 -4.80 2.38
N TYR A 367 -20.83 -5.78 2.53
CA TYR A 367 -22.27 -5.51 2.57
C TYR A 367 -22.72 -4.84 3.87
N LYS A 368 -21.89 -4.81 4.94
CA LYS A 368 -22.35 -4.46 6.29
C LYS A 368 -21.78 -3.20 6.94
N THR A 369 -20.87 -2.45 6.30
CA THR A 369 -20.23 -1.30 6.99
C THR A 369 -20.28 0.04 6.25
N LEU A 370 -21.07 0.15 5.17
CA LEU A 370 -21.41 1.45 4.55
C LEU A 370 -22.88 1.86 4.74
N VAL A 371 -23.55 1.25 5.73
CA VAL A 371 -24.82 1.74 6.26
C VAL A 371 -24.69 1.84 7.78
N HIS A 372 -23.97 2.86 8.25
CA HIS A 372 -24.36 3.73 9.37
C HIS A 372 -23.48 4.96 9.46
#